data_AF-A0A2G9SD86-F1
#
_entry.id   AF-A0A2G9SD86-F1
#
_cell.length_a   1.000
_cell.length_b   1.000
_cell.length_c   1.000
_cell.angle_alpha   90.00
_cell.angle_beta   90.00
_cell.angle_gamma   90.00
#
_symmetry.space_group_name_H-M   'P 1'
#
loop_
_entity.id
_entity.type
_entity.pdbx_description
1 polymer ?
#
loop_
_entity_poly.entity_id
_entity_poly.type
_entity_poly.pdbx_seq_one_letter_code
_entity_poly.pdbx_strand_id
1 'polypeptide(L)'
;MFLFSEFYENYAVMMEEEGTVIVGLLVGLNVIDANLCVKGEDLDSQVGVIDFSIYLKSDEDNHDREGRNVHISAILDQKNYVEELNRQLNMHSRKILTIVSSSSIQRCYILLCAHHNL
;
A
#
# COMPACT_ATOMS: atom_id res chain seq x y z
N MET A 1 11.83 4.07 32.33
CA MET A 1 10.44 4.12 31.85
C MET A 1 9.64 5.27 32.46
N PHE A 2 9.69 5.51 33.78
CA PHE A 2 8.97 6.61 34.44
C PHE A 2 9.21 8.02 33.90
N LEU A 3 10.42 8.34 33.42
CA LEU A 3 10.70 9.67 32.86
C LEU A 3 10.00 9.88 31.51
N PHE A 4 9.93 8.86 30.66
CA PHE A 4 9.33 8.99 29.32
C PHE A 4 7.81 9.19 29.38
N SER A 5 7.13 8.54 30.33
CA SER A 5 5.69 8.71 30.51
C SER A 5 5.26 10.12 30.94
N GLU A 6 6.20 10.97 31.39
CA GLU A 6 5.92 12.38 31.70
C GLU A 6 5.89 13.26 30.44
N PHE A 7 6.56 12.83 29.35
CA PHE A 7 6.71 13.61 28.12
C PHE A 7 6.05 12.96 26.90
N TYR A 8 5.72 11.67 26.95
CA TYR A 8 5.21 10.89 25.82
C TYR A 8 3.93 10.16 26.18
N GLU A 9 2.98 10.19 25.25
CA GLU A 9 1.77 9.38 25.29
C GLU A 9 2.09 7.89 25.14
N ASN A 10 1.22 7.01 25.64
CA ASN A 10 1.47 5.57 25.64
C ASN A 10 1.66 4.97 24.23
N TYR A 11 1.03 5.56 23.22
CA TYR A 11 1.14 5.13 21.81
C TYR A 11 2.31 5.80 21.07
N ALA A 12 3.13 6.61 21.76
CA ALA A 12 4.31 7.20 21.15
C ALA A 12 5.35 6.13 20.88
N VAL A 13 6.05 6.24 19.75
CA VAL A 13 7.13 5.30 19.34
C VAL A 13 8.20 5.11 20.43
N MET A 14 8.48 6.16 21.21
CA MET A 14 9.45 6.12 22.32
C MET A 14 8.98 5.27 23.53
N MET A 15 7.68 4.95 23.60
CA MET A 15 7.06 4.12 24.63
C MET A 15 6.85 2.66 24.17
N GLU A 16 6.98 2.39 22.87
CA GLU A 16 6.79 1.08 22.24
C GLU A 16 8.14 0.40 21.91
N GLU A 17 8.10 -0.85 21.45
CA GLU A 17 9.30 -1.65 21.15
C GLU A 17 10.15 -1.05 20.00
N GLU A 18 9.52 -0.32 19.09
CA GLU A 18 10.17 0.37 17.97
C GLU A 18 11.21 1.39 18.41
N GLY A 19 11.04 2.01 19.59
CA GLY A 19 12.05 2.91 20.16
C GLY A 19 13.39 2.21 20.38
N THR A 20 13.36 0.93 20.76
CA THR A 20 14.57 0.11 20.95
C THR A 20 15.25 -0.17 19.61
N VAL A 21 14.47 -0.39 18.55
CA VAL A 21 15.00 -0.58 17.19
C VAL A 21 15.71 0.68 16.71
N ILE A 22 15.12 1.85 16.93
CA ILE A 22 15.72 3.14 16.58
C ILE A 22 17.06 3.32 17.31
N VAL A 23 17.10 3.04 18.62
CA VAL A 23 18.36 3.13 19.39
C VAL A 23 19.41 2.14 18.87
N GLY A 24 19.00 0.93 18.50
CA GLY A 24 19.89 -0.04 17.86
C GLY A 24 20.48 0.45 16.53
N LEU A 25 19.68 1.14 15.70
CA LEU A 25 20.14 1.75 14.45
C LEU A 25 21.11 2.91 14.72
N LEU A 26 20.87 3.72 15.76
CA LEU A 26 21.76 4.82 16.14
C LEU A 26 23.17 4.35 16.54
N VAL A 27 23.33 3.12 17.06
CA VAL A 27 24.66 2.53 17.32
C VAL A 27 25.48 2.41 16.03
N GLY A 28 24.82 2.16 14.89
CA GLY A 28 25.44 2.12 13.58
C GLY A 28 26.06 3.46 13.16
N LEU A 29 25.58 4.59 13.69
CA LEU A 29 26.14 5.91 13.37
C LEU A 29 27.53 6.14 13.98
N ASN A 30 27.95 5.33 14.95
CA ASN A 30 29.27 5.47 15.60
C ASN A 30 30.46 5.29 14.64
N VAL A 31 30.25 4.65 13.50
CA VAL A 31 31.31 4.46 12.49
C VAL A 31 31.41 5.64 11.52
N ILE A 32 30.51 6.62 11.61
CA ILE A 32 30.46 7.78 10.71
C ILE A 32 31.30 8.91 11.31
N ASP A 33 32.31 9.34 10.56
CA ASP A 33 33.09 10.54 10.88
C ASP A 33 32.34 11.78 10.37
N ALA A 34 31.59 12.43 11.26
CA ALA A 34 30.82 13.64 10.96
C ALA A 34 31.32 14.83 11.78
N ASN A 35 31.80 15.87 11.09
CA ASN A 35 32.17 17.15 11.70
C ASN A 35 30.95 18.08 11.74
N LEU A 36 30.20 18.06 12.85
CA LEU A 36 29.02 18.92 13.05
C LEU A 36 29.43 20.23 13.72
N CYS A 37 29.57 21.30 12.94
CA CYS A 37 29.85 22.64 13.44
C CYS A 37 28.57 23.32 13.90
N VAL A 38 28.37 23.48 15.21
CA VAL A 38 27.16 24.12 15.78
C VAL A 38 27.35 25.63 16.00
N LYS A 39 28.59 26.12 15.91
CA LYS A 39 28.93 27.50 16.29
C LYS A 39 28.57 28.49 15.19
N GLY A 40 27.58 29.34 15.45
CA GLY A 40 27.17 30.42 14.55
C GLY A 40 26.08 30.02 13.54
N GLU A 41 25.51 28.83 13.68
CA GLU A 41 24.38 28.39 12.86
C GLU A 41 23.05 28.73 13.55
N ASP A 42 22.09 29.23 12.77
CA ASP A 42 20.73 29.49 13.22
C ASP A 42 19.87 28.23 13.06
N LEU A 43 19.86 27.40 14.10
CA LEU A 43 19.14 26.13 14.13
C LEU A 43 17.62 26.29 14.24
N ASP A 44 17.14 27.50 14.53
CA ASP A 44 15.70 27.78 14.58
C ASP A 44 15.08 27.87 13.17
N SER A 45 15.90 28.17 12.14
CA SER A 45 15.48 28.31 10.75
C SER A 45 16.01 27.25 9.79
N GLN A 46 17.08 26.52 10.15
CA GLN A 46 17.73 25.54 9.27
C GLN A 46 17.43 24.08 9.67
N VAL A 47 16.83 23.32 8.75
CA VAL A 47 16.79 21.85 8.85
C VAL A 47 18.17 21.32 8.48
N GLY A 48 18.95 20.89 9.47
CA GLY A 48 20.23 20.21 9.23
C GLY A 48 20.01 18.89 8.49
N VAL A 49 20.29 18.87 7.19
CA VAL A 49 20.20 17.65 6.37
C VAL A 49 21.56 16.97 6.39
N ILE A 50 21.64 15.79 7.01
CA ILE A 50 22.81 14.93 6.90
C ILE A 50 22.60 13.99 5.72
N ASP A 51 23.39 14.14 4.67
CA ASP A 51 23.32 13.28 3.49
C ASP A 51 24.05 11.95 3.72
N PHE A 52 23.30 10.95 4.16
CA PHE A 52 23.81 9.58 4.34
C PHE A 52 23.73 8.73 3.05
N SER A 53 23.34 9.30 1.91
CA SER A 53 23.11 8.52 0.68
C SER A 53 24.37 7.82 0.17
N ILE A 54 25.57 8.30 0.51
CA ILE A 54 26.84 7.63 0.17
C ILE A 54 27.13 6.40 1.04
N TYR A 55 26.59 6.35 2.25
CA TYR A 55 26.81 5.28 3.23
C TYR A 55 25.67 4.25 3.27
N LEU A 56 24.48 4.64 2.80
CA LEU A 56 23.29 3.80 2.72
C LEU A 56 23.10 3.14 1.34
N LYS A 57 24.10 3.20 0.45
CA LYS A 57 24.08 2.42 -0.80
C LYS A 57 24.15 0.93 -0.48
N SER A 58 22.99 0.27 -0.45
CA SER A 58 22.94 -1.19 -0.51
C SER A 58 23.29 -1.63 -1.94
N ASP A 59 24.27 -2.52 -2.08
CA ASP A 59 24.57 -3.19 -3.36
C ASP A 59 23.35 -3.96 -3.91
N GLU A 60 22.40 -4.29 -3.03
CA GLU A 60 21.14 -4.97 -3.34
C GLU A 60 20.16 -4.08 -4.13
N ASP A 61 20.23 -2.75 -4.00
CA ASP A 61 19.20 -1.87 -4.54
C ASP A 61 19.20 -1.79 -6.07
N ASN A 62 20.35 -2.03 -6.73
CA ASN A 62 20.39 -2.05 -8.19
C ASN A 62 19.95 -3.40 -8.77
N HIS A 63 20.22 -4.51 -8.07
CA HIS A 63 19.92 -5.85 -8.57
C HIS A 63 18.45 -6.27 -8.29
N ASP A 64 17.87 -5.84 -7.16
CA ASP A 64 16.50 -6.17 -6.78
C ASP A 64 15.44 -5.24 -7.37
N ARG A 65 15.79 -4.03 -7.81
CA ARG A 65 14.81 -3.13 -8.45
C ARG A 65 14.38 -3.66 -9.82
N GLU A 66 15.30 -4.19 -10.60
CA GLU A 66 15.00 -4.80 -11.90
C GLU A 66 14.10 -6.04 -11.73
N GLY A 67 14.45 -6.93 -10.79
CA GLY A 67 13.65 -8.12 -10.47
C GLY A 67 12.25 -7.79 -9.93
N ARG A 68 12.14 -6.80 -9.05
CA ARG A 68 10.84 -6.31 -8.55
C ARG A 68 9.98 -5.69 -9.66
N ASN A 69 10.58 -4.90 -10.57
CA ASN A 69 9.85 -4.32 -11.69
C ASN A 69 9.30 -5.39 -12.65
N VAL A 70 10.10 -6.42 -12.94
CA VAL A 70 9.64 -7.56 -13.76
C VAL A 70 8.51 -8.32 -13.06
N HIS A 71 8.62 -8.55 -11.74
CA HIS A 71 7.58 -9.20 -10.96
C HIS A 71 6.27 -8.38 -10.92
N ILE A 72 6.36 -7.06 -10.74
CA ILE A 72 5.22 -6.14 -10.76
C ILE A 72 4.54 -6.15 -12.13
N SER A 73 5.31 -6.12 -13.23
CA SER A 73 4.77 -6.22 -14.58
C SER A 73 3.99 -7.51 -14.80
N ALA A 74 4.54 -8.65 -14.36
CA ALA A 74 3.87 -9.95 -14.47
C ALA A 74 2.56 -10.02 -13.67
N ILE A 75 2.52 -9.41 -12.47
CA ILE A 75 1.31 -9.32 -11.65
C ILE A 75 0.24 -8.46 -12.33
N LEU A 76 0.63 -7.33 -12.93
CA LEU A 76 -0.29 -6.44 -13.64
C LEU A 76 -0.90 -7.11 -14.88
N ASP A 77 -0.11 -7.86 -15.64
CA ASP A 77 -0.60 -8.62 -16.79
C ASP A 77 -1.61 -9.71 -16.37
N GLN A 78 -1.32 -10.44 -15.28
CA GLN A 78 -2.27 -11.40 -14.72
C GLN A 78 -3.57 -10.73 -14.25
N LYS A 79 -3.47 -9.59 -13.56
CA LYS A 79 -4.64 -8.83 -13.12
C LYS A 79 -5.50 -8.40 -14.30
N ASN A 80 -4.89 -7.84 -15.35
CA ASN A 80 -5.60 -7.40 -16.55
C ASN A 80 -6.31 -8.56 -17.25
N TYR A 81 -5.65 -9.73 -17.34
CA TYR A 81 -6.26 -10.94 -17.88
C TYR A 81 -7.52 -11.37 -17.10
N VAL A 82 -7.44 -11.37 -15.77
CA VAL A 82 -8.58 -11.71 -14.90
C VAL A 82 -9.71 -10.69 -15.02
N GLU A 83 -9.39 -9.40 -15.08
CA GLU A 83 -10.39 -8.33 -15.27
C GLU A 83 -11.12 -8.47 -16.61
N GLU A 84 -10.40 -8.80 -17.69
CA GLU A 84 -11.00 -9.03 -19.00
C GLU A 84 -11.89 -10.27 -19.01
N LEU A 85 -11.47 -11.38 -18.39
CA LEU A 85 -12.30 -12.56 -18.21
C LEU A 85 -13.58 -12.24 -17.44
N ASN A 86 -13.48 -11.47 -16.35
CA ASN A 86 -14.65 -11.03 -15.57
C ASN A 86 -15.57 -10.12 -16.39
N ARG A 87 -15.02 -9.26 -17.25
CA ARG A 87 -15.82 -8.43 -18.17
C ARG A 87 -16.59 -9.30 -19.15
N GLN A 88 -15.93 -10.31 -19.73
CA GLN A 88 -16.57 -11.25 -20.65
C GLN A 88 -17.64 -12.07 -19.95
N LEU A 89 -17.38 -12.61 -18.75
CA LEU A 89 -18.35 -13.36 -17.97
C LEU A 89 -19.59 -12.50 -17.68
N ASN A 90 -19.40 -11.26 -17.23
CA ASN A 90 -20.50 -10.33 -17.01
C ASN A 90 -21.30 -10.02 -18.28
N MET A 91 -20.64 -9.88 -19.44
CA MET A 91 -21.34 -9.74 -20.71
C MET A 91 -22.19 -10.98 -21.03
N HIS A 92 -21.67 -12.20 -20.82
CA HIS A 92 -22.42 -13.44 -21.03
C HIS A 92 -23.61 -13.55 -20.07
N SER A 93 -23.42 -13.26 -18.79
CA SER A 93 -24.51 -13.24 -17.79
C SER A 93 -25.60 -12.25 -18.18
N ARG A 94 -25.24 -11.04 -18.64
CA ARG A 94 -26.22 -10.06 -19.15
C ARG A 94 -26.96 -10.58 -20.38
N LYS A 95 -26.27 -11.17 -21.35
CA LYS A 95 -26.90 -11.77 -22.54
C LYS A 95 -27.93 -12.84 -22.14
N ILE A 96 -27.58 -13.74 -21.22
CA ILE A 96 -28.49 -14.77 -20.71
C ILE A 96 -29.71 -14.12 -20.06
N LEU A 97 -29.52 -13.13 -19.19
CA LEU A 97 -30.62 -12.40 -18.54
C LEU A 97 -31.55 -11.75 -19.56
N THR A 98 -31.01 -11.13 -20.62
CA THR A 98 -31.81 -10.55 -21.70
C THR A 98 -32.64 -11.62 -22.41
N ILE A 99 -32.05 -12.77 -22.75
CA ILE A 99 -32.76 -13.87 -23.41
C ILE A 99 -33.90 -14.38 -22.53
N VAL A 100 -33.63 -14.65 -21.25
CA VAL A 100 -34.62 -15.11 -20.27
C VAL A 100 -35.76 -14.09 -20.12
N SER A 101 -35.42 -12.79 -20.00
CA SER A 101 -36.41 -11.71 -19.89
C SER A 101 -37.25 -11.53 -21.16
N SER A 102 -36.68 -11.83 -22.33
CA SER A 102 -37.37 -11.75 -23.63
C SER A 102 -38.15 -13.02 -23.98
N SER A 103 -38.01 -14.10 -23.20
CA SER A 103 -38.70 -15.35 -23.45
C SER A 103 -40.22 -15.18 -23.28
N SER A 104 -40.98 -15.69 -24.25
CA SER A 104 -42.45 -15.71 -24.22
C SER A 104 -43.00 -16.37 -22.95
N ILE A 105 -42.25 -17.31 -22.37
CA ILE A 105 -42.60 -17.99 -21.11
C ILE A 105 -42.62 -17.00 -19.93
N GLN A 106 -41.64 -16.09 -19.84
CA GLN A 106 -41.57 -15.10 -18.76
C GLN A 106 -42.67 -14.04 -18.89
N ARG A 107 -43.00 -13.63 -20.13
CA ARG A 107 -44.16 -12.78 -20.40
C ARG A 107 -45.47 -13.46 -19.97
N CYS A 108 -45.66 -14.73 -20.31
CA CYS A 108 -46.84 -15.49 -19.86
C CYS A 108 -46.90 -15.61 -18.33
N TYR A 109 -45.78 -15.87 -17.65
CA TYR A 109 -45.72 -15.95 -16.18
C TYR A 109 -46.12 -14.64 -15.51
N ILE A 110 -45.60 -13.50 -15.98
CA ILE A 110 -45.96 -12.17 -15.45
C ILE A 110 -47.46 -11.88 -15.67
N LEU A 111 -47.99 -12.19 -16.85
CA LEU A 111 -49.42 -12.07 -17.15
C LEU A 111 -50.27 -12.98 -16.24
N LEU A 112 -49.83 -14.22 -15.99
CA LEU A 112 -50.53 -15.15 -15.10
C LEU A 112 -50.57 -14.63 -13.65
N CYS A 113 -49.44 -14.12 -13.13
CA CYS A 113 -49.37 -13.52 -11.80
C CYS A 113 -50.22 -12.25 -11.67
N ALA A 114 -50.31 -11.44 -12.73
CA ALA A 114 -51.19 -10.27 -12.76
C ALA A 114 -52.67 -10.66 -12.76
N HIS A 115 -53.03 -11.76 -13.43
CA HIS A 115 -54.40 -12.25 -13.52
C HIS A 115 -54.88 -12.99 -12.26
N HIS A 116 -53.98 -13.43 -11.39
CA HIS A 116 -54.29 -14.09 -10.11
C HIS A 116 -54.31 -13.13 -8.90
N ASN A 117 -53.93 -11.85 -9.10
CA ASN A 117 -54.04 -10.78 -8.10
C ASN A 117 -55.24 -9.83 -8.34
N LEU A 118 -56.22 -10.29 -9.12
CA LEU A 118 -57.57 -9.75 -9.30
C LEU A 118 -58.58 -10.87 -9.01
#